data_AF-A0A2E4KHK3-F1
#
_entry.id   AF-A0A2E4KHK3-F1
#
_cell.length_a   1.000
_cell.length_b   1.000
_cell.length_c   1.000
_cell.angle_alpha   90.00
_cell.angle_beta   90.00
_cell.angle_gamma   90.00
#
_symmetry.space_group_name_H-M   'P 1'
#
loop_
_entity.id
_entity.type
_entity.pdbx_description
1 polymer ?
#
loop_
_entity_poly.entity_id
_entity_poly.type
_entity_poly.pdbx_seq_one_letter_code
_entity_poly.pdbx_strand_id
1 'polypeptide(L)'
;MTELLILNEQHIPKLPRHAKLRYDNTRKKWIINAPERVFELDEIAGEIMQLVNGESSIALIIDELTVKFSGASREQISKDVIGMLQLLADKGFVIK
;
A
#
# COMPACT_ATOMS: atom_id res chain seq x y z
N MET A 1 -7.29 -19.10 12.26
CA MET A 1 -8.00 -17.89 12.74
C MET A 1 -7.15 -16.72 12.33
N THR A 2 -7.44 -16.10 11.19
CA THR A 2 -6.74 -14.89 10.76
C THR A 2 -7.33 -13.76 11.60
N GLU A 3 -6.55 -13.20 12.53
CA GLU A 3 -6.92 -11.93 13.16
C GLU A 3 -7.18 -10.94 12.02
N LEU A 4 -8.43 -10.51 11.88
CA LEU A 4 -8.82 -9.47 10.93
C LEU A 4 -8.17 -8.18 11.44
N LEU A 5 -6.96 -7.92 10.98
CA LEU A 5 -6.18 -6.77 11.36
C LEU A 5 -6.76 -5.56 10.63
N ILE A 6 -7.78 -4.93 11.20
CA ILE A 6 -8.47 -3.78 10.59
C ILE A 6 -7.49 -2.60 10.57
N LEU A 7 -7.12 -2.16 9.37
CA LEU A 7 -6.29 -0.98 9.18
C LEU A 7 -7.13 0.29 9.35
N ASN A 8 -6.59 1.24 10.12
CA ASN A 8 -7.17 2.56 10.34
C ASN A 8 -6.17 3.63 9.92
N GLU A 9 -6.65 4.85 9.71
CA GLU A 9 -5.83 5.99 9.25
C GLU A 9 -4.62 6.31 10.15
N GLN A 10 -4.67 5.91 11.42
CA GLN A 10 -3.58 6.12 12.39
C GLN A 10 -2.49 5.04 12.33
N HIS A 11 -2.73 3.92 11.63
CA HIS A 11 -1.73 2.88 11.49
C HIS A 11 -0.62 3.30 10.52
N ILE A 12 0.59 2.82 10.81
CA ILE A 12 1.79 3.07 10.01
C ILE A 12 2.11 1.77 9.25
N PRO A 13 1.59 1.61 8.02
CA PRO A 13 1.79 0.40 7.26
C PRO A 13 3.27 0.29 6.89
N LYS A 14 3.80 -0.92 6.95
CA LYS A 14 5.15 -1.23 6.49
C LYS A 14 5.20 -2.57 5.77
N LEU A 15 6.11 -2.67 4.80
CA LEU A 15 6.42 -3.93 4.15
C LEU A 15 7.20 -4.84 5.11
N PRO A 16 6.91 -6.14 5.14
CA PRO A 16 7.67 -7.09 5.94
C PRO A 16 9.08 -7.25 5.37
N ARG A 17 10.01 -7.69 6.22
CA ARG A 17 11.46 -7.77 5.89
C ARG A 17 11.78 -8.61 4.65
N HIS A 18 10.93 -9.58 4.34
CA HIS A 18 11.09 -10.48 3.20
C HIS A 18 10.47 -9.94 1.90
N ALA A 19 9.63 -8.90 1.97
CA ALA A 19 9.03 -8.26 0.81
C ALA A 19 9.80 -6.98 0.45
N LYS A 20 10.07 -6.78 -0.84
CA LYS A 20 10.75 -5.57 -1.34
C LYS A 20 9.99 -4.98 -2.50
N LEU A 21 9.70 -3.68 -2.41
CA LEU A 21 9.19 -2.91 -3.52
C LEU A 21 10.28 -2.72 -4.58
N ARG A 22 9.99 -3.06 -5.83
CA ARG A 22 10.87 -2.91 -6.98
C ARG A 22 10.07 -2.38 -8.16
N TYR A 23 10.67 -1.52 -8.96
CA TYR A 23 10.08 -1.12 -10.23
C TYR A 23 10.52 -2.10 -11.33
N ASP A 24 9.56 -2.70 -12.00
CA ASP A 24 9.79 -3.60 -13.13
C ASP A 24 9.81 -2.79 -14.44
N ASN A 25 10.99 -2.62 -15.02
CA ASN A 25 11.17 -1.86 -16.26
C ASN A 25 10.51 -2.52 -17.48
N THR A 26 10.35 -3.85 -17.48
CA THR A 26 9.75 -4.59 -18.58
C THR A 26 8.25 -4.35 -18.63
N ARG A 27 7.59 -4.38 -17.47
CA ARG A 27 6.14 -4.16 -17.32
C ARG A 27 5.80 -2.70 -17.08
N LYS A 28 6.79 -1.84 -16.82
CA LYS A 28 6.64 -0.43 -16.43
C LYS A 28 5.68 -0.26 -15.25
N LYS A 29 5.79 -1.15 -14.27
CA LYS A 29 4.92 -1.21 -13.09
C LYS A 29 5.72 -1.49 -11.84
N TRP A 30 5.17 -1.09 -10.70
CA TRP A 30 5.72 -1.45 -9.42
C TRP A 30 5.35 -2.90 -9.07
N ILE A 31 6.29 -3.62 -8.49
CA ILE A 31 6.10 -4.99 -8.04
C ILE A 31 6.60 -5.15 -6.61
N ILE A 32 5.88 -5.93 -5.81
CA ILE A 32 6.37 -6.40 -4.51
C ILE A 32 6.96 -7.77 -4.75
N ASN A 33 8.29 -7.85 -4.64
CA ASN A 33 8.99 -9.11 -4.73
C ASN A 33 9.08 -9.73 -3.33
N ALA A 34 8.42 -10.86 -3.15
CA ALA A 34 8.47 -11.65 -1.92
C ALA A 34 8.82 -13.11 -2.24
N PRO A 35 9.44 -13.84 -1.29
CA PRO A 35 9.94 -15.19 -1.55
C PRO A 35 8.85 -16.19 -1.98
N GLU A 36 7.62 -16.01 -1.50
CA GLU A 36 6.50 -16.90 -1.85
C GLU A 36 5.84 -16.52 -3.18
N ARG A 37 5.76 -15.22 -3.50
CA ARG A 37 5.05 -14.71 -4.68
C ARG A 37 5.43 -13.27 -5.02
N VAL A 38 5.39 -12.96 -6.32
CA VAL A 38 5.48 -11.57 -6.82
C VAL A 38 4.08 -10.99 -6.95
N PHE A 39 3.88 -9.79 -6.40
CA PHE A 39 2.65 -9.01 -6.59
C PHE A 39 2.89 -7.88 -7.55
N GLU A 40 2.02 -7.79 -8.55
CA GLU A 40 2.03 -6.69 -9.50
C GLU A 40 1.10 -5.59 -8.97
N LEU A 41 1.63 -4.38 -8.90
CA LEU A 41 0.88 -3.21 -8.49
C LEU A 41 0.55 -2.41 -9.75
N ASP A 42 -0.69 -1.95 -9.83
CA ASP A 42 -1.05 -0.91 -10.78
C ASP A 42 -0.39 0.42 -10.38
N GLU A 43 -0.49 1.40 -11.27
CA GLU A 43 0.20 2.69 -11.12
C GLU A 43 -0.13 3.37 -9.78
N ILE A 44 -1.42 3.45 -9.44
CA ILE A 44 -1.91 4.00 -8.16
C ILE A 44 -1.35 3.21 -6.98
N ALA A 45 -1.42 1.88 -7.05
CA ALA A 45 -0.93 0.98 -6.02
C ALA A 45 0.60 1.14 -5.79
N GLY A 46 1.36 1.35 -6.86
CA GLY A 46 2.79 1.66 -6.79
C GLY A 46 3.08 3.00 -6.14
N GLU A 47 2.28 4.02 -6.43
CA GLU A 47 2.39 5.36 -5.82
C GLU A 47 2.07 5.31 -4.32
N ILE A 48 1.02 4.59 -3.93
CA ILE A 48 0.70 4.32 -2.51
C ILE A 48 1.90 3.62 -1.85
N MET A 49 2.40 2.55 -2.45
CA MET A 49 3.50 1.75 -1.89
C MET A 49 4.82 2.51 -1.76
N GLN A 50 5.07 3.50 -2.61
CA GLN A 50 6.22 4.39 -2.46
C GLN A 50 6.12 5.26 -1.20
N LEU A 51 4.90 5.63 -0.78
CA LEU A 51 4.65 6.38 0.44
C LEU A 51 4.62 5.49 1.70
N VAL A 52 4.39 4.19 1.53
CA VAL A 52 4.43 3.17 2.59
C VAL A 52 5.88 2.80 2.92
N ASN A 53 6.54 3.69 3.65
CA ASN A 53 7.92 3.52 4.14
C ASN A 53 8.02 2.96 5.57
N GLY A 54 6.90 2.78 6.26
CA GLY A 54 6.87 2.40 7.67
C GLY A 54 7.12 3.54 8.66
N GLU A 55 7.08 4.78 8.19
CA GLU A 55 7.17 6.01 9.00
C GLU A 55 5.90 6.86 8.85
N SER A 56 5.32 6.89 7.65
CA SER A 56 4.09 7.61 7.33
C SER A 56 2.84 6.84 7.74
N SER A 57 1.91 7.51 8.42
CA SER A 57 0.59 6.96 8.72
C SER A 57 -0.31 6.96 7.49
N ILE A 58 -1.32 6.08 7.47
CA ILE A 58 -2.31 6.01 6.37
C ILE A 58 -2.98 7.38 6.14
N ALA A 59 -3.26 8.15 7.20
CA ALA A 59 -3.81 9.49 7.11
C ALA A 59 -2.94 10.43 6.27
N LEU A 60 -1.63 10.42 6.50
CA LEU A 60 -0.67 11.24 5.76
C LEU A 60 -0.55 10.79 4.31
N ILE A 61 -0.53 9.48 4.08
CA ILE A 61 -0.50 8.90 2.73
C ILE A 61 -1.73 9.34 1.94
N ILE A 62 -2.92 9.29 2.54
CA ILE A 62 -4.16 9.76 1.91
C ILE A 62 -4.10 11.25 1.61
N ASP A 63 -3.55 12.06 2.52
CA ASP A 63 -3.41 13.51 2.32
C ASP A 63 -2.50 13.82 1.13
N GLU A 64 -1.30 13.22 1.10
CA GLU A 64 -0.33 13.34 0.02
C GLU A 64 -0.92 12.88 -1.33
N LEU A 65 -1.64 11.76 -1.34
CA LEU A 65 -2.32 11.26 -2.54
C LEU A 65 -3.46 12.17 -2.96
N THR A 66 -4.18 12.80 -2.03
CA THR A 66 -5.24 13.76 -2.37
C THR A 66 -4.64 15.00 -3.04
N VAL A 67 -3.47 15.45 -2.59
CA VAL A 67 -2.73 16.54 -3.23
C VAL A 67 -2.25 16.13 -4.64
N LYS A 68 -1.67 14.93 -4.76
CA LYS A 68 -1.10 14.42 -6.02
C LYS A 68 -2.16 14.06 -7.06
N PHE A 69 -3.29 13.50 -6.60
CA PHE A 69 -4.43 13.10 -7.41
C PHE A 69 -5.61 14.05 -7.16
N SER A 70 -5.51 15.29 -7.67
CA SER A 70 -6.54 16.33 -7.50
C SER A 70 -7.92 15.98 -8.12
N GLY A 71 -8.02 14.86 -8.83
CA GLY A 71 -9.26 14.37 -9.46
C GLY A 71 -10.09 13.41 -8.60
N ALA A 72 -9.60 12.99 -7.43
CA ALA A 72 -10.32 12.06 -6.54
C ALA A 72 -10.57 12.65 -5.16
N SER A 73 -11.75 12.38 -4.59
CA SER A 73 -12.09 12.81 -3.23
C SER A 73 -11.31 12.02 -2.18
N ARG A 74 -10.95 12.68 -1.07
CA ARG A 74 -10.27 12.06 0.08
C ARG A 74 -10.92 10.75 0.53
N GLU A 75 -12.26 10.70 0.56
CA GLU A 75 -13.01 9.51 0.95
C GLU A 75 -12.79 8.33 0.01
N GLN A 76 -12.66 8.60 -1.30
CA GLN A 76 -12.46 7.59 -2.32
C GLN A 76 -11.02 7.06 -2.26
N ILE A 77 -10.05 7.95 -2.10
CA ILE A 77 -8.64 7.60 -1.88
C ILE A 77 -8.49 6.81 -0.58
N SER A 78 -9.11 7.24 0.51
CA SER A 78 -9.07 6.55 1.80
C SER A 78 -9.59 5.11 1.70
N LYS A 79 -10.76 4.92 1.06
CA LYS A 79 -11.31 3.57 0.84
C LYS A 79 -10.40 2.70 -0.03
N ASP A 80 -9.81 3.27 -1.08
CA ASP A 80 -8.90 2.56 -1.97
C ASP A 80 -7.61 2.14 -1.25
N VAL A 81 -6.96 3.09 -0.57
CA VAL A 81 -5.73 2.86 0.22
C VAL A 81 -5.97 1.83 1.33
N ILE A 82 -7.01 2.02 2.14
CA ILE A 82 -7.32 1.09 3.24
C ILE A 82 -7.70 -0.28 2.68
N GLY A 83 -8.55 -0.34 1.66
CA GLY A 83 -8.95 -1.60 1.02
C GLY A 83 -7.76 -2.37 0.44
N MET A 84 -6.88 -1.68 -0.27
CA MET A 84 -5.66 -2.25 -0.83
C MET A 84 -4.71 -2.78 0.27
N LEU A 85 -4.41 -1.95 1.27
CA LEU A 85 -3.53 -2.35 2.37
C LEU A 85 -4.14 -3.49 3.20
N GLN A 86 -5.46 -3.50 3.37
CA GLN A 86 -6.18 -4.57 4.08
C GLN A 86 -6.06 -5.90 3.34
N LEU A 87 -6.21 -5.91 2.01
CA LEU A 87 -6.02 -7.10 1.18
C LEU A 87 -4.59 -7.63 1.25
N LEU A 88 -3.60 -6.74 1.33
CA LEU A 88 -2.21 -7.14 1.47
C LEU A 88 -1.88 -7.63 2.88
N ALA A 89 -2.47 -7.01 3.91
CA ALA A 89 -2.35 -7.45 5.29
C ALA A 89 -2.96 -8.84 5.50
N ASP A 90 -4.13 -9.12 4.89
CA ASP A 90 -4.77 -10.43 4.91
C ASP A 90 -3.88 -11.52 4.29
N LYS A 91 -3.07 -11.15 3.31
CA LYS A 91 -2.07 -12.00 2.67
C LYS A 91 -0.71 -12.04 3.38
N GLY A 92 -0.52 -11.26 4.46
CA GLY A 92 0.74 -11.19 5.21
C GLY A 92 1.82 -10.26 4.63
N PHE A 93 1.49 -9.44 3.63
CA PHE A 93 2.43 -8.53 2.95
C PHE A 93 2.44 -7.11 3.50
N VAL A 94 1.51 -6.76 4.39
CA VAL A 94 1.50 -5.48 5.11
C VAL A 94 1.33 -5.77 6.59
N ILE A 95 2.13 -5.12 7.42
CA ILE A 95 2.05 -5.22 8.88
C ILE A 95 1.87 -3.83 9.49
N LYS A 96 1.25 -3.77 10.67
CA LYS A 96 1.14 -2.55 11.50
C LYS A 96 2.45 -2.23 12.22
#